data_AF-A0A7C1BFX0-F1
#
_entry.id   AF-A0A7C1BFX0-F1
#
_cell.length_a   1.000
_cell.length_b   1.000
_cell.length_c   1.000
_cell.angle_alpha   90.00
_cell.angle_beta   90.00
_cell.angle_gamma   90.00
#
_symmetry.space_group_name_H-M   'P 1'
#
loop_
_entity.id
_entity.type
_entity.pdbx_description
1 polymer ?
#
loop_
_entity_poly.entity_id
_entity_poly.type
_entity_poly.pdbx_seq_one_letter_code
_entity_poly.pdbx_strand_id
1 'polypeptide(L)' 'MSPDFKFRSLSIEDSSWVTESWNDPEVAKYFMAYPRTEHDVKEEWIRKVVEEALEKTIVAELNGEPAGSVS' A
#
# COMPACT_ATOMS: atom_id res chain seq x y z
N MET A 1 0.71 10.61 -25.36
CA MET A 1 -0.23 9.61 -24.80
C MET A 1 -0.90 10.25 -23.60
N SER A 2 -2.21 10.07 -23.44
CA SER A 2 -2.91 10.50 -22.22
C SER A 2 -2.55 9.55 -21.08
N PRO A 3 -2.43 10.04 -19.83
CA PRO A 3 -2.18 9.17 -18.68
C PRO A 3 -3.31 8.16 -18.51
N ASP A 4 -2.97 6.89 -18.30
CA ASP A 4 -3.91 5.82 -17.98
C ASP A 4 -4.08 5.73 -16.46
N PHE A 5 -5.31 5.81 -15.98
CA PHE A 5 -5.62 5.81 -14.55
C PHE A 5 -6.62 4.72 -14.21
N LYS A 6 -6.24 3.86 -13.27
CA LYS A 6 -7.02 2.66 -12.91
C LYS A 6 -7.08 2.50 -11.39
N PHE A 7 -8.08 1.74 -10.95
CA PHE A 7 -8.22 1.34 -9.56
C PHE A 7 -8.30 -0.18 -9.48
N ARG A 8 -7.64 -0.75 -8.48
CA ARG A 8 -7.75 -2.17 -8.16
C ARG A 8 -7.73 -2.41 -6.66
N SER A 9 -8.12 -3.59 -6.24
CA SER A 9 -7.92 -4.01 -4.85
C SER A 9 -6.42 -4.10 -4.55
N LEU A 10 -6.05 -3.81 -3.31
CA LEU A 10 -4.73 -4.13 -2.76
C LEU A 10 -4.46 -5.63 -2.90
N SER A 11 -3.22 -5.98 -3.24
CA SER A 11 -2.73 -7.35 -3.34
C SER A 11 -1.53 -7.55 -2.40
N ILE A 12 -1.20 -8.80 -2.10
CA ILE A 12 -0.01 -9.12 -1.29
C ILE A 12 1.31 -8.74 -1.99
N GLU A 13 1.30 -8.61 -3.32
CA GLU A 13 2.47 -8.21 -4.12
C GLU A 13 2.79 -6.72 -3.98
N ASP A 14 1.85 -5.93 -3.43
CA ASP A 14 2.05 -4.51 -3.15
C ASP A 14 2.94 -4.26 -1.92
N SER A 15 3.37 -5.30 -1.20
CA SER A 15 4.13 -5.18 0.07
C SER A 15 5.34 -4.27 -0.04
N SER A 16 6.12 -4.42 -1.10
CA SER A 16 7.33 -3.62 -1.31
C SER A 16 7.01 -2.15 -1.51
N TRP A 17 6.06 -1.82 -2.40
CA TRP A 17 5.63 -0.45 -2.66
C TRP A 17 4.99 0.22 -1.43
N VAL A 18 4.13 -0.49 -0.70
CA VAL A 18 3.53 0.03 0.54
C VAL A 18 4.63 0.31 1.58
N THR A 19 5.60 -0.59 1.71
CA THR A 19 6.71 -0.44 2.66
C THR A 19 7.56 0.79 2.32
N GLU A 20 7.87 1.00 1.05
CA GLU A 20 8.59 2.19 0.59
C GLU A 20 7.77 3.45 0.88
N SER A 21 6.50 3.47 0.48
CA SER A 21 5.60 4.62 0.64
C SER A 21 5.41 5.01 2.11
N TRP A 22 5.25 4.04 3.01
CA TRP A 22 5.09 4.30 4.44
C TRP A 22 6.38 4.72 5.12
N ASN A 23 7.52 4.35 4.55
CA ASN A 23 8.83 4.74 5.07
C ASN A 23 9.37 6.06 4.49
N ASP A 24 8.67 6.66 3.51
CA ASP A 24 8.95 8.02 3.07
C ASP A 24 8.81 8.99 4.26
N PRO A 25 9.80 9.83 4.57
CA PRO A 25 9.74 10.75 5.72
C PRO A 25 8.51 11.66 5.76
N GLU A 26 7.99 12.08 4.60
CA GLU A 26 6.80 12.93 4.49
C GLU A 26 5.52 12.18 4.84
N VAL A 27 5.53 10.86 4.69
CA VAL A 27 4.41 9.97 5.05
C VAL A 27 4.58 9.46 6.48
N ALA A 28 5.78 8.99 6.82
CA ALA A 28 6.15 8.40 8.11
C ALA A 28 5.81 9.30 9.31
N LYS A 29 5.89 10.63 9.14
CA LYS A 29 5.54 11.60 10.20
C LYS A 29 4.09 11.50 10.70
N TYR A 30 3.21 10.84 9.95
CA TYR A 30 1.81 10.62 10.32
C TYR A 30 1.57 9.23 10.95
N PHE A 31 2.58 8.37 11.04
CA PHE A 31 2.46 7.02 11.58
C PHE A 31 3.17 6.86 12.93
N MET A 32 2.54 6.13 13.86
CA MET A 32 3.12 5.87 15.20
C MET A 32 4.24 4.82 15.20
N ALA A 33 4.37 4.00 14.14
CA ALA A 33 5.38 2.94 14.04
C ALA A 33 6.17 3.09 12.73
N TYR A 34 7.42 3.54 12.85
CA TYR A 34 8.40 3.76 11.79
C TYR A 34 9.83 3.52 12.33
N PRO A 35 10.76 2.95 11.54
CA PRO A 35 10.57 2.36 10.20
C PRO A 35 9.87 1.01 10.27
N ARG A 36 9.25 0.60 9.16
CA ARG A 36 8.63 -0.73 9.01
C ARG A 36 9.42 -1.60 8.04
N THR A 37 9.52 -2.88 8.34
CA THR A 37 10.08 -3.85 7.40
C THR A 37 9.01 -4.32 6.41
N GLU A 38 9.44 -4.82 5.25
CA GLU A 38 8.50 -5.41 4.29
C GLU A 38 7.78 -6.64 4.87
N HIS A 39 8.45 -7.39 5.74
CA HIS A 39 7.85 -8.50 6.46
C HIS A 39 6.69 -8.03 7.34
N ASP A 40 6.87 -6.95 8.11
CA ASP A 40 5.80 -6.39 8.96
C ASP A 40 4.62 -5.92 8.11
N VAL A 41 4.87 -5.21 7.00
CA VAL A 41 3.81 -4.73 6.12
C VAL A 41 3.05 -5.89 5.49
N LYS A 42 3.77 -6.89 4.98
CA LYS A 42 3.18 -8.04 4.29
C LYS A 42 2.36 -8.93 5.23
N GLU A 43 2.97 -9.37 6.33
CA GLU A 43 2.41 -10.40 7.21
C GLU A 43 1.47 -9.81 8.26
N GLU A 44 1.81 -8.65 8.85
CA GLU A 44 1.03 -8.08 9.94
C GLU A 44 -0.08 -7.14 9.47
N TRP A 45 0.00 -6.62 8.25
CA TRP A 45 -1.02 -5.71 7.69
C TRP A 45 -1.69 -6.24 6.41
N ILE A 46 -0.99 -6.36 5.27
CA ILE A 46 -1.64 -6.70 3.99
C ILE A 46 -2.38 -8.03 4.09
N ARG A 47 -1.74 -9.06 4.65
CA ARG A 47 -2.36 -10.37 4.81
C ARG A 47 -3.65 -10.29 5.61
N LYS A 48 -3.67 -9.56 6.73
CA LYS A 48 -4.89 -9.41 7.55
C LYS A 48 -5.97 -8.62 6.82
N VAL A 49 -5.61 -7.51 6.16
CA VAL A 49 -6.58 -6.69 5.44
C VAL A 49 -7.19 -7.43 4.24
N VAL A 50 -6.38 -8.21 3.52
CA VAL A 50 -6.80 -8.95 2.32
C VAL A 50 -7.48 -10.29 2.66
N GLU A 51 -6.88 -11.12 3.52
CA GLU A 51 -7.39 -12.47 3.82
C GLU A 51 -8.52 -12.44 4.86
N GLU A 52 -8.43 -11.59 5.88
CA GLU A 52 -9.45 -11.49 6.93
C GLU A 52 -10.55 -10.49 6.57
N ALA A 53 -10.45 -9.84 5.40
CA ALA A 53 -11.41 -8.85 4.88
C ALA A 53 -11.78 -7.75 5.90
N LEU A 54 -10.82 -7.39 6.77
CA LEU A 54 -11.04 -6.42 7.84
C LEU A 54 -11.38 -5.03 7.28
N GLU A 55 -10.72 -4.65 6.18
CA GLU A 55 -10.90 -3.37 5.51
C GLU A 55 -10.77 -3.54 3.99
N LYS A 56 -11.46 -2.69 3.22
CA LYS A 56 -11.34 -2.68 1.76
C LYS A 56 -10.36 -1.62 1.32
N THR A 57 -9.11 -2.03 1.07
CA THR A 57 -8.10 -1.14 0.51
C THR A 57 -8.11 -1.14 -1.01
N ILE A 58 -8.19 0.05 -1.61
CA ILE A 58 -8.11 0.27 -3.06
C ILE A 58 -6.77 0.94 -3.37
N VAL A 59 -6.08 0.43 -4.39
CA VAL A 59 -4.86 1.01 -4.97
C VAL A 59 -5.24 1.77 -6.23
N ALA A 60 -4.76 3.01 -6.33
CA ALA A 60 -4.81 3.82 -7.54
C ALA A 60 -3.53 3.60 -8.34
N GLU A 61 -3.67 3.30 -9.63
CA GLU A 61 -2.57 3.07 -10.55
C GLU A 61 -2.50 4.18 -11.60
N LEU A 62 -1.30 4.69 -11.86
CA LEU A 62 -1.01 5.63 -12.92
C LEU A 62 -0.03 5.00 -13.91
N ASN A 63 -0.45 4.81 -15.15
CA ASN A 63 0.32 4.14 -16.20
C ASN A 63 0.82 2.73 -15.81
N GLY A 64 0.04 2.01 -14.99
CA GLY A 64 0.37 0.65 -14.53
C GLY A 64 1.18 0.58 -13.24
N GLU A 65 1.61 1.71 -12.69
CA GLU A 65 2.37 1.77 -11.44
C GLU A 65 1.48 2.27 -10.28
N PRO A 66 1.61 1.71 -9.06
CA PRO A 66 0.91 2.22 -7.88
C PRO A 66 1.27 3.68 -7.57
N ALA A 67 0.25 4.52 -7.43
CA ALA A 67 0.39 5.95 -7.15
C ALA A 67 -0.19 6.36 -5.79
N GLY A 68 -0.97 5.49 -5.15
CA GLY A 68 -1.56 5.73 -3.83
C GLY A 68 -2.55 4.65 -3.45
N SER A 69 -2.97 4.65 -2.18
CA SER A 69 -4.02 3.75 -1.67
C SER A 69 -4.95 4.47 -0.71
N VAL A 70 -6.16 3.92 -0.56
CA VAL A 70 -7.16 4.36 0.42
C VAL A 70 -7.84 3.13 1.03
N SER A 71 -8.04 3.17 2.34
CA SER A 71 -8.69 2.15 3.16
C SER A 71 -9.92 2.73 3.86
#